data_AF-A0AA39HMQ6-F1
#
_entry.id   AF-A0AA39HMQ6-F1
#
_cell.length_a   1.000
_cell.length_b   1.000
_cell.length_c   1.000
_cell.angle_alpha   90.00
_cell.angle_beta   90.00
_cell.angle_gamma   90.00
#
_symmetry.space_group_name_H-M   'P 1'
#
loop_
_entity.id
_entity.type
_entity.pdbx_description
1 polymer ?
#
loop_
_entity_poly.entity_id
_entity_poly.type
_entity_poly.pdbx_seq_one_letter_code
_entity_poly.pdbx_strand_id
1 'polypeptide(L)'
;MVVGSNQLCCCGRMDVKTGALVIGILYAIFGFLCLFNNFVAFTIFQESARNSIIEVIISAVVIAVGVLTFDGSYNDRSRKIIPMMVFLAGQIVFFFILTGCFVAAVFDPDLILHNPVVKDRTEKITTREVKAISAGLAFLFVLLITLSLWFLTAMVNCYRCIREGKKSEETEMGHFENARY
;
A
#
# COMPACT_ATOMS: atom_id res chain seq x y z
N MET A 1 -1.07 -35.29 -29.03
CA MET A 1 -1.20 -34.12 -28.14
C MET A 1 -0.76 -34.56 -26.77
N VAL A 2 0.52 -34.34 -26.46
CA VAL A 2 1.11 -34.76 -25.18
C VAL A 2 0.63 -33.78 -24.12
N VAL A 3 -0.19 -34.28 -23.20
CA VAL A 3 -0.60 -33.58 -21.99
C VAL A 3 0.65 -33.49 -21.12
N GLY A 4 1.33 -32.35 -21.19
CA GLY A 4 2.54 -32.06 -20.41
C GLY A 4 2.21 -31.85 -18.94
N SER A 5 2.91 -32.61 -18.11
CA SER A 5 3.14 -32.48 -16.66
C SER A 5 2.51 -31.27 -15.96
N ASN A 6 1.49 -31.56 -15.14
CA ASN A 6 1.19 -30.87 -13.89
C ASN A 6 1.47 -29.36 -13.86
N GLN A 7 0.66 -28.60 -14.60
CA GLN A 7 0.23 -27.31 -14.10
C GLN A 7 -0.34 -27.57 -12.71
N LEU A 8 0.44 -27.32 -11.65
CA LEU A 8 -0.11 -27.04 -10.34
C LEU A 8 -1.04 -25.86 -10.55
N CYS A 9 -2.31 -26.18 -10.82
CA CYS A 9 -3.42 -25.27 -10.71
C CYS A 9 -3.41 -24.82 -9.26
N CYS A 10 -2.68 -23.74 -9.00
CA CYS A 10 -2.98 -22.87 -7.88
C CYS A 10 -4.41 -22.39 -8.15
N CYS A 11 -5.42 -23.13 -7.71
CA CYS A 11 -6.84 -22.81 -7.92
C CYS A 11 -7.28 -21.47 -7.27
N GLY A 12 -6.35 -20.67 -6.72
CA GLY A 12 -6.52 -19.28 -6.33
C GLY A 12 -5.56 -18.28 -7.02
N ARG A 13 -4.78 -18.69 -8.03
CA ARG A 13 -3.80 -17.83 -8.72
C ARG A 13 -4.49 -16.70 -9.49
N MET A 14 -5.63 -16.99 -10.12
CA MET A 14 -6.38 -15.99 -10.89
C MET A 14 -6.94 -14.90 -9.98
N ASP A 15 -7.54 -15.26 -8.85
CA ASP A 15 -8.15 -14.29 -7.93
C ASP A 15 -7.10 -13.40 -7.26
N VAL A 16 -5.99 -14.00 -6.81
CA VAL A 16 -4.88 -13.25 -6.17
C VAL A 16 -4.17 -12.35 -7.17
N LYS A 17 -3.95 -12.81 -8.42
CA LYS A 17 -3.35 -12.00 -9.50
C LYS A 17 -4.27 -10.85 -9.90
N THR A 18 -5.57 -11.12 -10.03
CA THR A 18 -6.58 -10.10 -10.36
C THR A 18 -6.69 -9.06 -9.25
N GLY A 19 -6.68 -9.48 -7.98
CA GLY A 19 -6.65 -8.57 -6.83
C GLY A 19 -5.42 -7.66 -6.83
N ALA A 20 -4.23 -8.21 -7.06
CA ALA A 20 -3.00 -7.43 -7.17
C ALA A 20 -3.02 -6.43 -8.33
N LEU A 21 -3.59 -6.81 -9.48
CA LEU A 21 -3.77 -5.93 -10.64
C LEU A 21 -4.72 -4.76 -10.34
N VAL A 22 -5.91 -5.06 -9.82
CA VAL A 22 -6.92 -4.06 -9.46
C VAL A 22 -6.34 -3.07 -8.45
N ILE A 23 -5.65 -3.57 -7.44
CA ILE A 23 -5.08 -2.70 -6.40
C ILE A 23 -3.91 -1.88 -6.93
N GLY A 24 -3.06 -2.43 -7.81
CA GLY A 24 -2.04 -1.65 -8.50
C GLY A 24 -2.62 -0.47 -9.28
N ILE A 25 -3.74 -0.69 -9.99
CA ILE A 25 -4.47 0.37 -10.69
C ILE A 25 -5.05 1.40 -9.71
N LEU A 26 -5.71 0.95 -8.64
CA LEU A 26 -6.30 1.84 -7.65
C LEU A 26 -5.24 2.72 -6.98
N TYR A 27 -4.06 2.18 -6.67
CA TYR A 27 -2.94 2.95 -6.13
C TYR A 27 -2.42 3.98 -7.12
N ALA A 28 -2.29 3.63 -8.40
CA ALA A 28 -1.87 4.57 -9.44
C ALA A 28 -2.88 5.72 -9.61
N ILE A 29 -4.18 5.41 -9.65
CA ILE A 29 -5.25 6.41 -9.72
C ILE A 29 -5.24 7.30 -8.47
N PHE A 30 -5.16 6.69 -7.28
CA PHE A 30 -5.13 7.44 -6.02
C PHE A 30 -3.93 8.39 -5.96
N GLY A 31 -2.73 7.91 -6.30
CA GLY A 31 -1.53 8.75 -6.35
C GLY A 31 -1.66 9.88 -7.38
N PHE A 32 -2.31 9.65 -8.52
CA PHE A 32 -2.59 10.70 -9.50
C PHE A 32 -3.57 11.76 -8.97
N LEU A 33 -4.63 11.34 -8.28
CA LEU A 33 -5.59 12.26 -7.64
C LEU A 33 -4.93 13.09 -6.54
N CYS A 34 -4.09 12.48 -5.70
CA CYS A 34 -3.31 13.19 -4.68
C CYS A 34 -2.34 14.20 -5.32
N LEU A 35 -1.63 13.78 -6.36
CA LEU A 35 -0.71 14.65 -7.08
C LEU A 35 -1.46 15.84 -7.69
N PHE A 36 -2.60 15.62 -8.33
CA PHE A 36 -3.42 16.69 -8.90
C PHE A 36 -3.91 17.65 -7.81
N ASN A 37 -4.49 17.14 -6.71
CA ASN A 37 -5.01 17.97 -5.63
C ASN A 37 -3.91 18.85 -5.00
N ASN A 38 -2.75 18.25 -4.72
CA ASN A 38 -1.64 18.95 -4.07
C ASN A 38 -0.89 19.89 -5.02
N PHE A 39 -0.83 19.56 -6.32
CA PHE A 39 -0.24 20.44 -7.33
C PHE A 39 -1.12 21.67 -7.61
N VAL A 40 -2.44 21.49 -7.66
CA VAL A 40 -3.40 22.60 -7.79
C VAL A 40 -3.33 23.49 -6.55
N ALA A 41 -3.28 22.91 -5.35
CA ALA A 41 -3.11 23.65 -4.10
C ALA A 41 -1.80 24.47 -4.08
N PHE A 42 -0.68 23.85 -4.49
CA PHE A 42 0.63 24.49 -4.56
C PHE A 42 0.67 25.68 -5.52
N THR A 43 0.14 25.49 -6.73
CA THR A 43 0.26 26.47 -7.81
C THR A 43 -0.71 27.64 -7.66
N ILE A 44 -1.87 27.44 -7.01
CA ILE A 44 -2.93 28.44 -6.90
C ILE A 44 -2.98 29.09 -5.52
N PHE A 45 -2.75 28.35 -4.43
CA PHE A 45 -3.06 28.82 -3.06
C PHE A 45 -1.84 29.18 -2.20
N GLN A 46 -0.60 29.05 -2.71
CA GLN A 46 0.64 29.45 -2.00
C GLN A 46 0.77 28.91 -0.56
N GLU A 47 0.36 27.66 -0.31
CA GLU A 47 0.72 27.00 0.96
C GLU A 47 2.23 26.74 1.05
N SER A 48 2.75 26.65 2.28
CA SER A 48 4.16 26.37 2.61
C SER A 48 4.81 25.38 1.63
N ALA A 49 5.72 25.89 0.79
CA ALA A 49 6.29 25.14 -0.33
C ALA A 49 6.94 23.81 0.08
N ARG A 50 7.43 23.73 1.32
CA ARG A 50 8.12 22.53 1.83
C ARG A 50 7.19 21.34 2.03
N ASN A 51 5.99 21.55 2.56
CA ASN A 51 5.04 20.45 2.80
C ASN A 51 4.47 19.94 1.47
N SER A 52 4.17 20.88 0.57
CA SER A 52 3.65 20.54 -0.76
C SER A 52 4.64 19.72 -1.59
N ILE A 53 5.95 20.05 -1.57
CA ILE A 53 6.97 19.26 -2.29
C ILE A 53 7.03 17.82 -1.77
N ILE A 54 6.98 17.62 -0.45
CA ILE A 54 7.00 16.28 0.17
C ILE A 54 5.79 15.47 -0.29
N GLU A 55 4.61 16.07 -0.30
CA GLU A 55 3.37 15.41 -0.73
C GLU A 55 3.37 15.05 -2.22
N VAL A 56 3.93 15.91 -3.08
CA VAL A 56 4.10 15.62 -4.51
C VAL A 56 5.04 14.43 -4.71
N ILE A 57 6.17 14.40 -3.98
CA ILE A 57 7.13 13.28 -4.04
C ILE A 57 6.46 11.98 -3.58
N ILE A 58 5.73 12.01 -2.45
CA ILE A 58 5.00 10.83 -1.95
C ILE A 58 3.98 10.36 -2.99
N SER A 59 3.24 11.28 -3.61
CA SER A 59 2.25 10.94 -4.65
C SER A 59 2.92 10.28 -5.86
N ALA A 60 4.07 10.78 -6.29
CA ALA A 60 4.85 10.18 -7.38
C ALA A 60 5.36 8.76 -7.02
N VAL A 61 5.81 8.55 -5.78
CA VAL A 61 6.21 7.21 -5.30
C VAL A 61 5.02 6.25 -5.30
N VAL A 62 3.85 6.69 -4.84
CA VAL A 62 2.61 5.90 -4.85
C VAL A 62 2.23 5.49 -6.27
N ILE A 63 2.30 6.41 -7.24
CA ILE A 63 2.06 6.12 -8.66
C ILE A 63 3.06 5.06 -9.16
N ALA A 64 4.36 5.27 -8.92
CA ALA A 64 5.40 4.37 -9.40
C ALA A 64 5.24 2.96 -8.84
N VAL A 65 4.95 2.84 -7.54
CA VAL A 65 4.69 1.56 -6.88
C VAL A 65 3.43 0.89 -7.44
N GLY A 66 2.35 1.64 -7.67
CA GLY A 66 1.13 1.13 -8.29
C GLY A 66 1.37 0.57 -9.70
N VAL A 67 2.07 1.32 -10.55
CA VAL A 67 2.43 0.92 -11.91
C VAL A 67 3.35 -0.31 -11.93
N LEU A 68 4.35 -0.35 -11.05
CA LEU A 68 5.26 -1.51 -10.94
C LEU A 68 4.51 -2.76 -10.46
N THR A 69 3.53 -2.60 -9.57
CA THR A 69 2.67 -3.70 -9.13
C THR A 69 1.81 -4.23 -10.26
N PHE A 70 1.19 -3.33 -11.02
CA PHE A 70 0.39 -3.69 -12.18
C PHE A 70 1.23 -4.43 -13.22
N ASP A 71 2.35 -3.85 -13.64
CA ASP A 71 3.25 -4.46 -14.63
C ASP A 71 3.86 -5.78 -14.12
N GLY A 72 4.25 -5.82 -12.84
CA GLY A 72 4.80 -7.01 -12.19
C GLY A 72 3.80 -8.16 -12.13
N SER A 73 2.54 -7.85 -11.83
CA SER A 73 1.46 -8.83 -11.81
C SER A 73 1.07 -9.23 -13.23
N TYR A 74 0.89 -8.29 -14.16
CA TYR A 74 0.47 -8.57 -15.53
C TYR A 74 1.49 -9.44 -16.29
N ASN A 75 2.77 -9.07 -16.22
CA ASN A 75 3.87 -9.73 -16.95
C ASN A 75 4.56 -10.85 -16.15
N ASP A 76 3.97 -11.31 -15.04
CA ASP A 76 4.53 -12.36 -14.16
C ASP A 76 5.99 -12.08 -13.75
N ARG A 77 6.30 -10.82 -13.43
CA ARG A 77 7.63 -10.35 -12.98
C ARG A 77 7.62 -10.14 -11.47
N SER A 78 7.86 -11.22 -10.72
CA SER A 78 7.88 -11.21 -9.24
C SER A 78 8.74 -10.09 -8.62
N ARG A 79 9.90 -9.75 -9.23
CA ARG A 79 10.77 -8.67 -8.72
C ARG A 79 10.09 -7.29 -8.69
N LYS A 80 9.18 -7.01 -9.61
CA LYS A 80 8.46 -5.72 -9.70
C LYS A 80 7.35 -5.58 -8.65
N ILE A 81 7.01 -6.67 -7.96
CA ILE A 81 6.03 -6.69 -6.86
C ILE A 81 6.66 -6.28 -5.52
N ILE A 82 7.99 -6.42 -5.38
CA ILE A 82 8.72 -6.13 -4.15
C ILE A 82 8.52 -4.69 -3.65
N PRO A 83 8.60 -3.63 -4.49
CA PRO A 83 8.40 -2.26 -4.03
C PRO A 83 7.05 -2.05 -3.33
N MET A 84 5.99 -2.73 -3.78
CA MET A 84 4.67 -2.65 -3.16
C MET A 84 4.62 -3.33 -1.80
N MET A 85 5.25 -4.50 -1.67
CA MET A 85 5.34 -5.18 -0.37
C MET A 85 6.09 -4.32 0.65
N VAL A 86 7.18 -3.67 0.24
CA VAL A 86 7.94 -2.75 1.10
C VAL A 86 7.10 -1.52 1.45
N PHE A 87 6.42 -0.94 0.47
CA PHE A 87 5.54 0.21 0.68
C PHE A 87 4.43 -0.09 1.69
N LEU A 88 3.73 -1.22 1.53
CA LEU A 88 2.67 -1.67 2.44
C LEU A 88 3.21 -1.92 3.86
N ALA A 89 4.39 -2.54 3.98
CA ALA A 89 5.01 -2.74 5.29
C ALA A 89 5.28 -1.41 5.99
N GLY A 90 5.84 -0.43 5.27
CA GLY A 90 6.05 0.93 5.78
C GLY A 90 4.74 1.62 6.18
N GLN A 91 3.70 1.50 5.36
CA GLN A 91 2.37 2.03 5.65
C GLN A 91 1.75 1.42 6.91
N ILE A 92 1.90 0.11 7.12
CA ILE A 92 1.42 -0.58 8.33
C ILE A 92 2.12 -0.01 9.57
N VAL A 93 3.46 0.13 9.52
CA VAL A 93 4.22 0.73 10.64
C VAL A 93 3.73 2.15 10.93
N PHE A 94 3.51 2.95 9.89
CA PHE A 94 2.98 4.30 10.03
C PHE A 94 1.60 4.32 10.69
N PHE A 95 0.69 3.43 10.28
CA PHE A 95 -0.64 3.31 10.90
C PHE A 95 -0.58 2.84 12.36
N PHE A 96 0.36 1.97 12.73
CA PHE A 96 0.57 1.62 14.13
C PHE A 96 0.98 2.82 14.98
N ILE A 97 1.90 3.66 14.47
CA ILE A 97 2.33 4.88 15.15
C ILE A 97 1.13 5.83 15.32
N LEU A 98 0.37 6.07 14.26
CA LEU A 98 -0.82 6.93 14.31
C LEU A 98 -1.87 6.40 15.31
N THR A 99 -2.12 5.08 15.30
CA THR A 99 -3.03 4.45 16.25
C THR A 99 -2.56 4.70 17.69
N GLY A 100 -1.25 4.53 17.96
CA GLY A 100 -0.66 4.86 19.26
C GLY A 100 -0.87 6.32 19.68
N CYS A 101 -0.67 7.27 18.76
CA CYS A 101 -0.91 8.68 19.01
C CYS A 101 -2.38 8.98 19.34
N PHE A 102 -3.33 8.41 18.58
CA PHE A 102 -4.75 8.62 18.83
C PHE A 102 -5.24 7.94 20.11
N VAL A 103 -4.72 6.76 20.43
CA VAL A 103 -5.00 6.08 21.71
C VAL A 103 -4.46 6.91 22.87
N ALA A 104 -3.24 7.45 22.78
CA ALA A 104 -2.70 8.35 23.80
C ALA A 104 -3.58 9.59 23.99
N ALA A 105 -4.10 10.17 22.90
CA ALA A 105 -5.01 11.31 22.94
C ALA A 105 -6.39 11.01 23.57
N VAL A 106 -6.82 9.75 23.63
CA VAL A 106 -8.04 9.36 24.36
C VAL A 106 -7.83 9.47 25.87
N PHE A 107 -6.64 9.08 26.36
CA PHE A 107 -6.31 9.13 27.78
C PHE A 107 -5.94 10.55 28.22
N ASP A 108 -5.11 11.23 27.43
CA ASP A 108 -4.65 12.60 27.67
C ASP A 108 -4.96 13.49 26.45
N PRO A 109 -6.14 14.13 26.41
CA PRO A 109 -6.54 14.99 25.30
C PRO A 109 -5.72 16.29 25.24
N ASP A 110 -5.03 16.65 26.33
CA ASP A 110 -4.25 17.88 26.41
C ASP A 110 -3.01 17.80 25.50
N LEU A 111 -2.55 16.59 25.15
CA LEU A 111 -1.51 16.37 24.13
C LEU A 111 -1.86 16.97 22.75
N ILE A 112 -3.14 16.98 22.37
CA ILE A 112 -3.61 17.56 21.10
C ILE A 112 -3.95 19.04 21.28
N LEU A 113 -4.60 19.40 22.39
CA LEU A 113 -5.08 20.76 22.67
C LEU A 113 -3.93 21.76 22.94
N HIS A 114 -2.81 21.32 23.51
CA HIS A 114 -1.63 22.17 23.73
C HIS A 114 -0.75 22.38 22.49
N ASN A 115 -1.02 21.69 21.39
CA ASN A 115 -0.25 21.89 20.17
C ASN A 115 -0.59 23.27 19.55
N PRO A 116 0.37 24.20 19.45
CA PRO A 116 0.11 25.57 19.00
C PRO A 116 -0.50 25.65 17.59
N VAL A 117 -0.31 24.62 16.76
CA VAL A 117 -0.88 24.51 15.41
C VAL A 117 -2.41 24.26 15.43
N VAL A 118 -2.91 23.59 16.47
CA VAL A 118 -4.32 23.20 16.60
C VAL A 118 -5.09 24.24 17.41
N LYS A 119 -4.41 24.96 18.31
CA LYS A 119 -5.01 25.92 19.24
C LYS A 119 -5.80 27.04 18.55
N ASP A 120 -5.37 27.51 17.37
CA ASP A 120 -6.04 28.59 16.61
C ASP A 120 -7.32 28.18 15.88
N ARG A 121 -7.57 26.87 15.64
CA ARG A 121 -8.79 26.38 14.97
C ARG A 121 -9.83 25.80 15.93
N THR A 122 -9.52 25.73 17.22
CA THR A 122 -10.20 24.82 18.16
C THR A 122 -10.81 25.56 19.35
N GLU A 123 -11.39 26.73 19.13
CA GLU A 123 -11.97 27.57 20.19
C GLU A 123 -13.30 27.03 20.76
N LYS A 124 -13.86 25.95 20.19
CA LYS A 124 -15.17 25.39 20.58
C LYS A 124 -15.23 23.88 20.78
N ILE A 125 -14.13 23.14 20.59
CA ILE A 125 -14.21 21.67 20.71
C ILE A 125 -14.12 21.27 22.17
N THR A 126 -15.14 20.56 22.64
CA THR A 126 -15.16 20.04 24.01
C THR A 126 -14.21 18.85 24.14
N THR A 127 -13.62 18.66 25.33
CA THR A 127 -12.72 17.52 25.64
C THR A 127 -13.37 16.17 25.33
N ARG A 128 -14.71 16.08 25.46
CA ARG A 128 -15.48 14.87 25.16
C ARG A 128 -15.54 14.56 23.66
N GLU A 129 -15.66 15.58 22.82
CA GLU A 129 -15.64 15.44 21.36
C GLU A 129 -14.26 15.02 20.86
N VAL A 130 -13.19 15.60 21.41
CA VAL A 130 -11.81 15.19 21.07
C VAL A 130 -11.61 13.70 21.36
N LYS A 131 -12.00 13.22 22.54
CA LYS A 131 -11.89 11.80 22.90
C LYS A 131 -12.71 10.90 21.97
N ALA A 132 -13.93 11.31 21.62
CA ALA A 132 -14.78 10.54 20.71
C ALA A 132 -14.19 10.45 19.30
N ILE A 133 -13.69 11.57 18.76
CA ILE A 133 -13.05 11.64 17.44
C ILE A 133 -11.76 10.82 17.44
N SER A 134 -10.90 10.97 18.45
CA SER A 134 -9.65 10.21 18.56
C SER A 134 -9.90 8.71 18.69
N ALA A 135 -10.91 8.29 19.46
CA ALA A 135 -11.30 6.88 19.54
C ALA A 135 -11.82 6.34 18.21
N GLY A 136 -12.65 7.12 17.49
CA GLY A 136 -13.13 6.78 16.16
C GLY A 136 -12.00 6.64 15.14
N LEU A 137 -11.04 7.56 15.16
CA LEU A 137 -9.86 7.51 14.28
C LEU A 137 -8.96 6.32 14.63
N ALA A 138 -8.71 6.04 15.91
CA ALA A 138 -7.95 4.87 16.33
C ALA A 138 -8.60 3.56 15.84
N PHE A 139 -9.92 3.43 15.98
CA PHE A 139 -10.65 2.27 15.46
C PHE A 139 -10.54 2.15 13.94
N LEU A 140 -10.67 3.26 13.21
CA LEU A 140 -10.50 3.29 11.76
C LEU A 140 -9.08 2.83 11.35
N PHE A 141 -8.03 3.31 12.02
CA PHE A 141 -6.65 2.90 11.72
C PHE A 141 -6.42 1.41 12.02
N VAL A 142 -7.01 0.84 13.06
CA VAL A 142 -6.94 -0.60 13.34
C VAL A 142 -7.57 -1.43 12.20
N LEU A 143 -8.72 -0.98 11.68
CA LEU A 143 -9.35 -1.62 10.51
C LEU A 143 -8.44 -1.52 9.28
N LEU A 144 -7.86 -0.35 9.03
CA LEU A 144 -6.93 -0.15 7.92
C LEU A 144 -5.68 -1.03 8.05
N ILE A 145 -5.09 -1.16 9.24
CA ILE A 145 -3.97 -2.08 9.50
C ILE A 145 -4.37 -3.52 9.15
N THR A 146 -5.55 -3.96 9.57
CA THR A 146 -6.04 -5.31 9.31
C THR A 146 -6.19 -5.56 7.81
N LEU A 147 -6.77 -4.60 7.08
CA LEU A 147 -6.89 -4.66 5.62
C LEU A 147 -5.52 -4.65 4.92
N SER A 148 -4.59 -3.81 5.38
CA SER A 148 -3.23 -3.75 4.83
C SER A 148 -2.45 -5.05 5.08
N LEU A 149 -2.59 -5.68 6.24
CA LEU A 149 -1.97 -6.98 6.55
C LEU A 149 -2.54 -8.10 5.69
N TRP A 150 -3.87 -8.14 5.53
CA TRP A 150 -4.53 -9.08 4.64
C TRP A 150 -4.01 -8.91 3.20
N PHE A 151 -3.92 -7.67 2.73
CA PHE A 151 -3.44 -7.39 1.39
C PHE A 151 -1.95 -7.72 1.20
N LEU A 152 -1.09 -7.37 2.17
CA LEU A 152 0.32 -7.75 2.14
C LEU A 152 0.48 -9.27 2.06
N THR A 153 -0.33 -10.02 2.79
CA THR A 153 -0.35 -11.49 2.72
C THR A 153 -0.73 -11.98 1.32
N ALA A 154 -1.76 -11.40 0.71
CA ALA A 154 -2.15 -11.71 -0.67
C ALA A 154 -1.01 -11.43 -1.67
N MET A 155 -0.30 -10.30 -1.51
CA MET A 155 0.84 -9.92 -2.35
C MET A 155 2.05 -10.85 -2.17
N VAL A 156 2.35 -11.27 -0.94
CA VAL A 156 3.41 -12.25 -0.66
C VAL A 156 3.08 -13.59 -1.30
N ASN A 157 1.82 -14.03 -1.22
CA ASN A 157 1.36 -15.25 -1.88
C ASN A 157 1.49 -15.12 -3.41
N CYS A 158 1.07 -13.99 -3.99
CA CYS A 158 1.24 -13.70 -5.42
C CYS A 158 2.72 -13.80 -5.84
N TYR A 159 3.61 -13.14 -5.08
CA TYR A 159 5.05 -13.14 -5.31
C TYR A 159 5.64 -14.56 -5.29
N ARG A 160 5.28 -15.38 -4.28
CA ARG A 160 5.73 -16.78 -4.17
C ARG A 160 5.26 -17.60 -5.37
N CYS A 161 3.98 -17.51 -5.71
CA CYS A 161 3.41 -18.23 -6.85
C CYS A 161 4.12 -17.88 -8.17
N ILE A 162 4.39 -16.60 -8.46
CA ILE A 162 5.08 -16.18 -9.68
C ILE A 162 6.54 -16.67 -9.67
N ARG A 163 7.21 -16.60 -8.51
CA ARG A 163 8.61 -17.01 -8.36
C ARG A 163 8.79 -18.52 -8.54
N GLU A 164 7.89 -19.33 -7.98
CA GLU A 164 7.94 -20.79 -8.10
C GLU A 164 7.64 -21.26 -9.53
N GLY A 165 6.69 -20.60 -10.21
CA GLY A 165 6.39 -20.88 -11.62
C GLY A 165 7.63 -20.74 -12.52
N LYS A 166 8.39 -19.65 -12.37
CA LYS A 166 9.60 -19.43 -13.17
C LYS A 166 10.70 -20.46 -12.94
N LYS A 167 10.89 -20.91 -11.69
CA LYS A 167 11.88 -21.94 -11.38
C LYS A 167 11.55 -23.28 -12.05
N SER A 168 10.27 -23.63 -12.15
CA SER A 168 9.84 -24.86 -12.82
C SER A 168 10.13 -24.82 -14.31
N GLU A 169 9.83 -23.70 -14.99
CA GLU A 169 10.11 -23.52 -16.43
C GLU A 169 11.61 -23.60 -16.75
N GLU A 170 12.46 -22.98 -15.93
CA GLU A 170 13.93 -23.05 -16.10
C GLU A 170 14.47 -24.48 -15.91
N THR A 171 13.89 -25.24 -14.97
CA THR A 171 14.32 -26.62 -14.68
C THR A 171 13.87 -27.60 -15.77
N GLU A 172 12.66 -27.44 -16.31
CA GLU A 172 12.18 -28.26 -17.43
C GLU A 172 12.99 -27.98 -18.70
N MET A 173 13.28 -26.72 -19.04
CA MET A 173 14.11 -26.39 -20.21
C MET A 173 15.54 -26.95 -20.10
N GLY A 174 16.15 -26.89 -18.91
CA GLY A 174 17.46 -27.51 -18.68
C GLY A 174 17.46 -29.03 -18.83
N HIS A 175 16.36 -29.70 -18.47
CA HIS A 175 16.19 -31.13 -18.73
C HIS A 175 16.03 -31.45 -20.22
N PHE A 176 15.35 -30.61 -21.00
CA PHE A 176 15.22 -30.80 -22.45
C PHE A 176 16.52 -30.53 -23.21
N GLU A 177 17.34 -29.58 -22.78
CA GLU A 177 18.67 -29.37 -23.37
C GLU A 177 19.61 -30.55 -23.09
N ASN A 178 19.63 -31.07 -21.85
CA ASN A 178 20.45 -32.23 -21.51
C ASN A 178 19.98 -33.53 -22.17
N ALA A 179 18.72 -33.65 -22.57
CA ALA A 179 18.21 -34.83 -23.29
C ALA A 179 18.50 -34.82 -24.80
N ARG A 180 19.03 -33.72 -25.35
CA ARG A 180 19.44 -33.61 -26.77
C ARG A 180 20.91 -33.93 -27.02
N TYR A 181 21.68 -34.18 -25.96
CA TYR A 181 23.09 -34.58 -26.02
C TYR A 181 23.27 -36.00 -25.48
#